data_AF-A0A2T2VVC0-F1
#
_entry.id   AF-A0A2T2VVC0-F1
#
_cell.length_a   1.000
_cell.length_b   1.000
_cell.length_c   1.000
_cell.angle_alpha   90.00
_cell.angle_beta   90.00
_cell.angle_gamma   90.00
#
_symmetry.space_group_name_H-M   'P 1'
#
loop_
_entity.id
_entity.type
_entity.pdbx_description
1 polymer ?
#
loop_
_entity_poly.entity_id
_entity_poly.type
_entity_poly.pdbx_seq_one_letter_code
_entity_poly.pdbx_strand_id
1 'polypeptide(L)'
;MRSVSVINSTKINDSEYAFLRSYALGLSDVSIQQMLSLDVGDFNRIQSSLFKKLEVQNPYFAVKRAYERKLLCPIGYTDEVVKTKTLEFLENHIGKFQELSASREKAVWECYDLLLEFRNDLNEIREEYDGYKKIPPKRD
;
A
#
# COMPACT_ATOMS: atom_id res chain seq x y z
N MET A 1 5.36 -35.33 -20.54
CA MET A 1 4.30 -34.33 -20.76
C MET A 1 4.13 -33.55 -19.46
N ARG A 2 4.68 -32.33 -19.38
CA ARG A 2 4.49 -31.47 -18.20
C ARG A 2 3.16 -30.76 -18.38
N SER A 3 2.24 -31.00 -17.44
CA SER A 3 0.92 -30.40 -17.41
C SER A 3 1.08 -28.87 -17.40
N VAL A 4 0.59 -28.23 -18.45
CA VAL A 4 0.46 -26.77 -18.52
C VAL A 4 -0.67 -26.43 -17.56
N SER A 5 -0.31 -25.98 -16.36
CA SER A 5 -1.28 -25.44 -15.42
C SER A 5 -1.94 -24.24 -16.07
N VAL A 6 -3.20 -24.44 -16.47
CA VAL A 6 -4.12 -23.44 -16.96
C VAL A 6 -4.10 -22.27 -15.97
N ILE A 7 -3.52 -21.14 -16.38
CA ILE A 7 -3.69 -19.88 -15.67
C ILE A 7 -5.13 -19.48 -15.91
N ASN A 8 -6.06 -20.03 -15.12
CA ASN A 8 -7.40 -19.48 -15.03
C ASN A 8 -7.19 -18.02 -14.64
N SER A 9 -7.48 -17.09 -15.55
CA SER A 9 -7.57 -15.67 -15.21
C SER A 9 -8.75 -15.56 -14.25
N THR A 10 -8.51 -15.72 -12.95
CA THR A 10 -9.53 -15.57 -11.93
C THR A 10 -9.89 -14.11 -11.89
N LYS A 11 -10.88 -13.75 -12.71
CA LYS A 11 -11.43 -12.40 -12.76
C LYS A 11 -12.03 -12.12 -11.38
N ILE A 12 -11.38 -11.23 -10.66
CA ILE A 12 -11.89 -10.63 -9.44
C ILE A 12 -13.09 -9.76 -9.85
N ASN A 13 -14.22 -9.94 -9.15
CA ASN A 13 -15.41 -9.11 -9.38
C ASN A 13 -15.33 -7.79 -8.58
N ASP A 14 -16.25 -6.86 -8.82
CA ASP A 14 -16.18 -5.51 -8.23
C ASP A 14 -16.26 -5.53 -6.70
N SER A 15 -17.06 -6.42 -6.11
CA SER A 15 -17.17 -6.58 -4.66
C SER A 15 -15.89 -7.15 -4.05
N GLU A 16 -15.31 -8.18 -4.66
CA GLU A 16 -14.03 -8.76 -4.25
C GLU A 16 -12.88 -7.76 -4.42
N TYR A 17 -12.94 -6.93 -5.47
CA TYR A 17 -11.99 -5.85 -5.68
C TYR A 17 -12.12 -4.80 -4.59
N ALA A 18 -13.34 -4.39 -4.22
CA ALA A 18 -13.59 -3.46 -3.12
C ALA A 18 -12.99 -3.98 -1.80
N PHE A 19 -13.18 -5.26 -1.47
CA PHE A 19 -12.55 -5.88 -0.30
C PHE A 19 -11.02 -5.78 -0.36
N LEU A 20 -10.44 -6.10 -1.52
CA LEU A 20 -9.00 -6.06 -1.73
C LEU A 20 -8.42 -4.65 -1.56
N ARG A 21 -9.11 -3.62 -2.06
CA ARG A 21 -8.74 -2.21 -1.84
C ARG A 21 -8.83 -1.83 -0.37
N SER A 22 -9.91 -2.22 0.31
CA SER A 22 -10.10 -1.94 1.73
C SER A 22 -9.01 -2.57 2.59
N TYR A 23 -8.61 -3.81 2.30
CA TYR A 23 -7.48 -4.44 2.97
C TYR A 23 -6.15 -3.76 2.68
N ALA A 24 -5.94 -3.29 1.45
CA ALA A 24 -4.75 -2.53 1.10
C ALA A 24 -4.66 -1.19 1.85
N LEU A 25 -5.81 -0.61 2.22
CA LEU A 25 -5.93 0.58 3.09
C LEU A 25 -5.84 0.26 4.60
N GLY A 26 -5.65 -1.01 4.98
CA GLY A 26 -5.56 -1.42 6.37
C GLY A 26 -6.88 -1.42 7.14
N LEU A 27 -8.02 -1.43 6.44
CA LEU A 27 -9.33 -1.48 7.08
C LEU A 27 -9.59 -2.85 7.71
N SER A 28 -10.23 -2.85 8.89
CA SER A 28 -10.67 -4.07 9.58
C SER A 28 -11.91 -4.67 8.92
N ASP A 29 -12.14 -5.98 9.10
CA ASP A 29 -13.33 -6.68 8.59
C ASP A 29 -14.64 -5.99 9.04
N VAL A 30 -14.70 -5.51 10.28
CA VAL A 30 -15.86 -4.77 10.82
C VAL A 30 -16.08 -3.45 10.07
N SER A 31 -15.00 -2.70 9.82
CA SER A 31 -15.05 -1.44 9.08
C SER A 31 -15.51 -1.66 7.64
N ILE A 32 -15.02 -2.71 6.99
CA ILE A 32 -15.40 -3.08 5.63
C ILE A 32 -16.89 -3.47 5.57
N GLN A 33 -17.33 -4.28 6.52
CA GLN A 33 -18.72 -4.71 6.61
C GLN A 33 -19.67 -3.51 6.74
N GLN A 34 -19.35 -2.57 7.63
CA GLN A 34 -20.13 -1.35 7.83
C GLN A 34 -20.12 -0.45 6.58
N MET A 35 -18.94 -0.21 6.02
CA MET A 35 -18.77 0.66 4.85
C MET A 35 -19.52 0.15 3.63
N LEU A 36 -19.55 -1.17 3.43
CA LEU A 36 -20.23 -1.82 2.31
C LEU A 36 -21.67 -2.20 2.63
N SER A 37 -22.16 -1.93 3.85
CA SER A 37 -23.52 -2.28 4.31
C SER A 37 -23.86 -3.76 4.09
N LEU A 38 -22.92 -4.65 4.41
CA LEU A 38 -23.07 -6.10 4.21
C LEU A 38 -23.50 -6.80 5.51
N ASP A 39 -24.35 -7.82 5.40
CA ASP A 39 -24.53 -8.77 6.49
C ASP A 39 -23.32 -9.72 6.61
N VAL A 40 -23.26 -10.45 7.71
CA VAL A 40 -22.13 -11.35 8.02
C VAL A 40 -22.01 -12.50 7.02
N GLY A 41 -23.14 -13.01 6.52
CA GLY A 41 -23.17 -14.09 5.54
C GLY A 41 -22.62 -13.65 4.18
N ASP A 42 -23.09 -12.50 3.69
CA ASP A 42 -22.59 -11.92 2.45
C ASP A 42 -21.11 -11.52 2.53
N PHE A 43 -20.68 -10.96 3.66
CA PHE A 43 -19.28 -10.67 3.93
C PHE A 43 -18.39 -11.92 3.80
N ASN A 44 -18.73 -12.97 4.55
CA ASN A 44 -17.98 -14.23 4.56
C ASN A 44 -17.96 -14.90 3.18
N ARG A 45 -19.06 -14.83 2.43
CA ARG A 45 -19.15 -15.35 1.07
C ARG A 45 -18.17 -14.65 0.13
N ILE A 46 -18.14 -13.32 0.13
CA ILE A 46 -17.26 -12.52 -0.74
C ILE A 46 -15.80 -12.73 -0.34
N GLN A 47 -15.48 -12.65 0.96
CA GLN A 47 -14.13 -12.84 1.49
C GLN A 47 -13.59 -14.23 1.14
N SER A 48 -14.38 -15.29 1.37
CA SER A 48 -13.99 -16.66 1.05
C SER A 48 -13.76 -16.86 -0.45
N SER A 49 -14.62 -16.27 -1.29
CA SER A 49 -14.45 -16.30 -2.76
C SER A 49 -13.15 -15.61 -3.19
N LEU A 50 -12.90 -14.40 -2.68
CA LEU A 50 -11.66 -13.65 -2.94
C LEU A 50 -10.41 -14.46 -2.54
N PHE A 51 -10.40 -14.99 -1.32
CA PHE A 51 -9.25 -15.74 -0.80
C PHE A 51 -9.01 -17.03 -1.57
N LYS A 52 -10.08 -17.73 -1.97
CA LYS A 52 -9.98 -18.91 -2.83
C LYS A 52 -9.39 -18.57 -4.20
N LYS A 53 -9.82 -17.46 -4.83
CA LYS A 53 -9.29 -17.01 -6.14
C LYS A 53 -7.83 -16.58 -6.08
N LEU A 54 -7.41 -16.01 -4.96
CA LEU A 54 -6.04 -15.61 -4.70
C LEU A 54 -5.18 -16.76 -4.15
N GLU A 55 -5.78 -17.88 -3.76
CA GLU A 55 -5.09 -19.02 -3.12
C GLU A 55 -4.39 -18.62 -1.81
N VAL A 56 -5.09 -17.87 -0.96
CA VAL A 56 -4.59 -17.35 0.31
C VAL A 56 -5.57 -17.65 1.45
N GLN A 57 -5.13 -17.44 2.68
CA GLN A 57 -5.94 -17.70 3.88
C GLN A 57 -6.16 -16.47 4.76
N ASN A 58 -5.52 -15.33 4.46
CA ASN A 58 -5.66 -14.12 5.26
C ASN A 58 -5.53 -12.84 4.41
N PRO A 59 -6.04 -11.69 4.92
CA PRO A 59 -5.99 -10.42 4.23
C PRO A 59 -4.57 -9.96 3.83
N TYR A 60 -3.58 -10.19 4.70
CA TYR A 60 -2.20 -9.78 4.44
C TYR A 60 -1.65 -10.44 3.17
N PHE A 61 -1.78 -11.76 3.05
CA PHE A 61 -1.36 -12.47 1.84
C PHE A 61 -2.24 -12.13 0.63
N ALA A 62 -3.52 -11.81 0.83
CA ALA A 62 -4.39 -11.36 -0.25
C ALA A 62 -3.86 -10.08 -0.91
N VAL A 63 -3.51 -9.07 -0.10
CA VAL A 63 -2.93 -7.81 -0.59
C VAL A 63 -1.57 -8.04 -1.23
N LYS A 64 -0.68 -8.82 -0.59
CA LYS A 64 0.64 -9.15 -1.15
C LYS A 64 0.51 -9.79 -2.54
N ARG A 65 -0.36 -10.80 -2.68
CA ARG A 65 -0.57 -11.52 -3.93
C ARG A 65 -1.26 -10.67 -4.98
N ALA A 66 -2.08 -9.70 -4.57
CA ALA A 66 -2.66 -8.71 -5.46
C ALA A 66 -1.62 -7.78 -6.09
N TYR A 67 -0.60 -7.36 -5.33
CA TYR A 67 0.52 -6.61 -5.88
C TYR A 67 1.37 -7.45 -6.83
N GLU A 68 1.72 -8.69 -6.45
CA GLU A 68 2.47 -9.62 -7.30
C GLU A 68 1.78 -9.89 -8.64
N ARG A 69 0.45 -10.04 -8.62
CA ARG A 69 -0.39 -10.27 -9.82
C ARG A 69 -0.79 -8.98 -10.54
N LYS A 70 -0.29 -7.81 -10.11
CA LYS A 70 -0.63 -6.47 -10.66
C LYS A 70 -2.14 -6.17 -10.68
N LEU A 71 -2.90 -6.76 -9.75
CA LEU A 71 -4.31 -6.44 -9.52
C LEU A 71 -4.46 -5.11 -8.78
N LEU A 72 -3.51 -4.80 -7.90
CA LEU A 72 -3.38 -3.52 -7.25
C LEU A 72 -2.05 -2.85 -7.62
N CYS A 73 -2.04 -1.52 -7.67
CA CYS A 73 -0.83 -0.73 -7.78
C CYS A 73 -0.46 -0.19 -6.38
N PRO A 74 0.70 -0.56 -5.80
CA PRO A 74 1.10 -0.13 -4.45
C PRO A 74 1.06 1.39 -4.25
N ILE A 75 1.41 2.15 -5.31
CA ILE A 75 1.44 3.62 -5.28
C ILE A 75 0.06 4.20 -4.98
N GLY A 76 -1.02 3.55 -5.43
CA GLY A 76 -2.40 4.00 -5.20
C GLY A 76 -2.92 3.77 -3.77
N TYR A 77 -2.14 3.10 -2.92
CA TYR A 77 -2.46 2.82 -1.52
C TYR A 77 -1.40 3.35 -0.56
N THR A 78 -0.55 4.26 -1.06
CA THR A 78 0.40 4.99 -0.21
C THR A 78 -0.38 6.01 0.63
N ASP A 79 0.01 6.16 1.90
CA ASP A 79 -0.60 7.12 2.82
C ASP A 79 -0.57 8.54 2.23
N GLU A 80 -1.67 9.30 2.34
CA GLU A 80 -1.76 10.66 1.81
C GLU A 80 -0.73 11.61 2.45
N VAL A 81 -0.33 11.37 3.70
CA VAL A 81 0.75 12.12 4.35
C VAL A 81 2.07 11.90 3.63
N VAL A 82 2.39 10.63 3.36
CA VAL A 82 3.60 10.24 2.62
C VAL A 82 3.56 10.82 1.21
N LYS A 83 2.41 10.74 0.53
CA LYS A 83 2.22 11.28 -0.80
C LYS A 83 2.40 12.80 -0.84
N THR A 84 1.78 13.54 0.08
CA THR A 84 1.92 15.00 0.17
C THR A 84 3.37 15.39 0.37
N LYS A 85 4.06 14.73 1.30
CA LYS A 85 5.49 14.98 1.57
C LYS A 85 6.39 14.60 0.42
N THR A 86 6.05 13.54 -0.32
CA THR A 86 6.77 13.18 -1.56
C THR A 86 6.65 14.31 -2.58
N LEU A 87 5.46 14.88 -2.75
CA LEU A 87 5.24 15.99 -3.69
C LEU A 87 5.98 17.25 -3.25
N GLU A 88 5.90 17.62 -1.96
CA GLU A 88 6.66 18.75 -1.40
C GLU A 88 8.17 18.57 -1.59
N PHE A 89 8.70 17.38 -1.30
CA PHE A 89 10.11 17.07 -1.50
C PHE A 89 10.51 17.27 -2.96
N LEU A 90 9.71 16.73 -3.89
CA LEU A 90 9.97 16.86 -5.33
C LEU A 90 9.90 18.31 -5.80
N GLU A 91 8.93 19.10 -5.35
CA GLU A 91 8.81 20.52 -5.72
C GLU A 91 10.02 21.32 -5.24
N ASN A 92 10.47 21.08 -4.01
CA ASN A 92 11.65 21.74 -3.43
C ASN A 92 12.97 21.34 -4.11
N HIS A 93 13.03 20.13 -4.68
CA HIS A 93 14.25 19.55 -5.25
C HIS A 93 14.22 19.44 -6.77
N ILE A 94 13.15 19.91 -7.45
CA ILE A 94 12.97 19.73 -8.89
C ILE A 94 14.12 20.33 -9.71
N GLY A 95 14.66 21.47 -9.27
CA GLY A 95 15.83 22.10 -9.89
C GLY A 95 17.08 21.22 -9.78
N LYS A 96 17.32 20.58 -8.63
CA LYS A 96 18.45 19.66 -8.45
C LYS A 96 18.32 18.42 -9.35
N PHE A 97 17.11 17.94 -9.60
CA PHE A 97 16.86 16.86 -10.56
C PHE A 97 17.11 17.28 -12.02
N GLN A 98 16.88 18.55 -12.36
CA GLN A 98 17.13 19.09 -13.71
C GLN A 98 18.62 19.38 -13.94
N GLU A 99 19.38 19.69 -12.89
CA GLU A 99 20.81 19.99 -12.92
C GLU A 99 21.71 18.76 -12.65
N LEU A 100 21.15 17.54 -12.68
CA LEU A 100 21.93 16.33 -12.46
C LEU A 100 23.12 16.25 -13.41
N SER A 101 24.23 15.76 -12.86
CA SER A 101 25.48 15.68 -13.59
C SER A 101 25.37 14.83 -14.88
N ALA A 102 26.06 15.25 -15.94
CA ALA A 102 26.07 14.53 -17.22
C ALA A 102 26.74 13.14 -17.12
N SER A 103 27.58 12.93 -16.10
CA SER A 103 28.18 11.63 -15.81
C SER A 103 27.18 10.74 -15.08
N ARG A 104 26.86 9.59 -15.68
CA ARG A 104 25.92 8.61 -15.11
C ARG A 104 26.29 8.19 -13.69
N GLU A 105 27.57 7.93 -13.42
CA GLU A 105 27.99 7.49 -12.08
C GLU A 105 27.76 8.57 -11.03
N LYS A 106 28.07 9.83 -11.37
CA LYS A 106 27.91 10.95 -10.45
C LYS A 106 26.42 11.27 -10.24
N ALA A 107 25.60 11.22 -11.29
CA ALA A 107 24.16 11.42 -11.18
C ALA A 107 23.47 10.35 -10.33
N VAL A 108 23.95 9.10 -10.36
CA VAL A 108 23.44 8.03 -9.50
C VAL A 108 23.70 8.34 -8.02
N TRP A 109 24.90 8.84 -7.67
CA TRP A 109 25.21 9.25 -6.31
C TRP A 109 24.40 10.47 -5.87
N GLU A 110 24.27 11.48 -6.73
CA GLU A 110 23.44 12.67 -6.46
C GLU A 110 21.96 12.28 -6.21
N CYS A 111 21.42 11.36 -7.00
CA CYS A 111 20.09 10.80 -6.77
C CYS A 111 20.01 9.98 -5.47
N TYR A 112 21.04 9.20 -5.15
CA TYR A 112 21.08 8.40 -3.92
C TYR A 112 21.03 9.29 -2.68
N ASP A 113 21.81 10.37 -2.65
CA ASP A 113 21.83 11.32 -1.54
C ASP A 113 20.47 12.00 -1.35
N LEU A 114 19.82 12.41 -2.44
CA LEU A 114 18.45 12.96 -2.41
C LEU A 114 17.43 11.96 -1.85
N LEU A 115 17.54 10.69 -2.23
CA LEU A 115 16.64 9.65 -1.71
C LEU A 115 16.90 9.35 -0.23
N LEU A 116 18.14 9.48 0.25
CA LEU A 116 18.46 9.37 1.67
C LEU A 116 17.89 10.54 2.48
N GLU A 117 17.98 11.76 1.95
CA GLU A 117 17.36 12.95 2.55
C GLU A 117 15.86 12.75 2.68
N PHE A 118 15.19 12.36 1.59
CA PHE A 118 13.76 12.05 1.61
C PHE A 118 13.40 10.94 2.60
N ARG A 119 14.22 9.89 2.72
CA ARG A 119 14.01 8.82 3.71
C ARG A 119 14.04 9.36 5.14
N ASN A 120 14.92 10.32 5.43
CA ASN A 120 15.02 10.91 6.76
C ASN A 120 13.76 11.74 7.07
N ASP A 121 13.31 12.58 6.14
CA ASP A 121 12.06 13.34 6.26
C ASP A 121 10.87 12.41 6.56
N LEU A 122 10.78 11.26 5.88
CA LEU A 122 9.74 10.26 6.14
C LEU A 122 9.82 9.62 7.52
N ASN A 123 11.02 9.44 8.09
CA ASN A 123 11.17 8.87 9.43
C ASN A 123 10.77 9.87 10.51
N GLU A 124 11.11 11.14 10.35
CA GLU A 124 10.71 12.21 11.28
C GLU A 124 9.19 12.28 11.43
N ILE A 125 8.47 12.17 10.30
CA ILE A 125 7.00 12.11 10.31
C ILE A 125 6.52 10.89 11.11
N ARG A 126 7.10 9.70 10.90
CA ARG A 126 6.68 8.50 11.63
C ARG A 126 6.88 8.64 13.13
N GLU A 127 7.99 9.25 13.55
CA GLU A 127 8.28 9.50 14.96
C GLU A 127 7.30 10.51 15.58
N GLU A 128 6.93 11.56 14.84
CA GLU A 128 5.93 12.52 15.27
C GLU A 128 4.55 11.87 15.45
N TYR A 129 4.10 11.05 14.48
CA TYR A 129 2.83 10.33 14.56
C TYR A 129 2.79 9.29 15.70
N ASP A 130 3.89 8.59 15.97
CA ASP A 130 3.97 7.65 17.09
C ASP A 130 4.06 8.37 18.45
N GLY A 131 4.61 9.59 18.48
CA GLY A 131 4.58 10.49 19.64
C GLY A 131 3.17 10.87 20.09
N TYR A 132 2.27 11.18 19.14
CA TYR A 132 0.87 11.51 19.42
C TYR A 132 0.02 10.33 19.89
N LYS A 133 0.44 9.08 19.65
CA LYS A 133 -0.25 7.86 20.14
C LYS A 133 0.05 7.52 21.60
N LYS A 134 0.91 8.26 22.30
CA LYS A 134 1.13 8.08 23.73
C LYS A 134 -0.11 8.53 24.51
N ILE A 135 -0.97 7.57 24.85
CA ILE A 135 -2.13 7.75 25.73
C ILE A 135 -1.61 8.37 27.05
N PRO A 136 -2.13 9.52 27.50
CA PRO A 136 -1.74 10.06 28.79
C PRO A 136 -2.07 9.04 29.88
N PRO A 137 -1.20 8.88 30.90
CA PRO A 137 -1.44 7.91 31.97
C PRO A 137 -2.80 8.22 32.61
N LYS A 138 -3.62 7.17 32.79
CA LYS A 138 -4.84 7.30 33.58
C LYS A 138 -4.43 7.87 34.94
N ARG A 139 -4.99 9.02 35.30
CA ARG A 139 -4.91 9.52 36.66
C ARG A 139 -5.79 8.60 37.50
N ASP A 140 -5.16 7.80 38.35
CA ASP A 140 -5.82 7.07 39.44
C ASP A 140 -6.37 8.05 40.49
#